data_AF-A0AAX2ZE92-F1
#
_entry.id   AF-A0AAX2ZE92-F1
#
_cell.length_a   1.000
_cell.length_b   1.000
_cell.length_c   1.000
_cell.angle_alpha   90.00
_cell.angle_beta   90.00
_cell.angle_gamma   90.00
#
_symmetry.space_group_name_H-M   'P 1'
#
loop_
_entity.id
_entity.type
_entity.pdbx_description
1 polymer ?
#
loop_
_entity_poly.entity_id
_entity_poly.type
_entity_poly.pdbx_seq_one_letter_code
_entity_poly.pdbx_strand_id
1 'polypeptide(L)' 'MDIIKEIKKIMIDENMNMVSLAEKLSTSQPNLSKKFKRNNPTISDLEEIAAALGRELEISFVKK' A
#
# COMPACT_ATOMS: atom_id res chain seq x y z
N MET A 1 -13.75 -1.04 5.67
CA MET A 1 -12.41 -1.65 5.72
C MET A 1 -11.40 -0.54 5.59
N ASP A 2 -10.42 -0.45 6.49
CA ASP A 2 -9.36 0.56 6.41
C ASP A 2 -8.23 -0.02 5.57
N ILE A 3 -8.10 0.43 4.32
CA ILE A 3 -7.15 -0.11 3.35
C ILE A 3 -5.70 0.03 3.84
N ILE A 4 -5.40 1.11 4.57
CA ILE A 4 -4.07 1.37 5.13
C ILE A 4 -3.75 0.37 6.24
N LYS A 5 -4.73 -0.03 7.06
CA LYS A 5 -4.52 -1.11 8.04
C LYS A 5 -4.24 -2.43 7.36
N GLU A 6 -4.89 -2.71 6.24
CA GLU A 6 -4.66 -3.96 5.50
C GLU A 6 -3.25 -3.99 4.89
N ILE A 7 -2.84 -2.90 4.24
CA ILE A 7 -1.46 -2.75 3.73
C ILE A 7 -0.44 -2.95 4.85
N LYS A 8 -0.68 -2.40 6.04
CA LYS A 8 0.23 -2.58 7.19
C LYS A 8 0.32 -4.02 7.69
N LYS A 9 -0.76 -4.80 7.66
CA LYS A 9 -0.70 -6.23 8.00
C LYS A 9 0.16 -6.97 6.99
N ILE A 10 -0.06 -6.72 5.70
CA ILE A 10 0.74 -7.31 4.63
C ILE A 10 2.22 -6.96 4.81
N MET A 11 2.52 -5.70 5.11
CA MET A 11 3.90 -5.29 5.41
C MET A 11 4.53 -6.08 6.57
N ILE A 12 3.76 -6.39 7.62
CA ILE A 12 4.24 -7.22 8.74
C ILE A 12 4.52 -8.65 8.26
N ASP A 13 3.59 -9.25 7.49
CA ASP A 13 3.73 -10.60 6.96
C ASP A 13 4.96 -10.74 6.04
N GLU A 14 5.23 -9.72 5.23
CA GLU A 14 6.36 -9.67 4.29
C GLU A 14 7.66 -9.13 4.93
N ASN A 15 7.70 -8.91 6.25
CA ASN A 15 8.83 -8.27 6.96
C ASN A 15 9.31 -6.94 6.34
N MET A 16 8.38 -6.17 5.76
CA MET A 16 8.66 -4.90 5.09
C MET A 16 8.38 -3.71 6.02
N ASN A 17 9.32 -2.78 6.11
CA ASN A 17 9.14 -1.53 6.85
C ASN A 17 8.77 -0.36 5.93
N MET A 18 8.34 0.76 6.51
CA MET A 18 7.93 1.96 5.76
C MET A 18 9.04 2.59 4.92
N VAL A 19 10.32 2.42 5.32
CA VAL A 19 11.47 2.94 4.56
C VAL A 19 11.66 2.11 3.30
N SER A 20 11.71 0.78 3.44
CA SER A 20 11.86 -0.15 2.33
C SER A 20 10.70 -0.07 1.34
N LEU A 21 9.47 0.12 1.82
CA LEU A 21 8.32 0.35 0.94
C LEU A 21 8.45 1.68 0.20
N ALA A 22 8.87 2.76 0.87
CA ALA A 22 9.06 4.04 0.23
C ALA A 22 10.17 4.00 -0.85
N GLU A 23 11.26 3.28 -0.60
CA GLU A 23 12.34 3.03 -1.56
C GLU A 23 11.82 2.30 -2.81
N LYS A 24 11.04 1.23 -2.63
CA LYS A 24 10.42 0.49 -3.73
C LYS A 24 9.45 1.34 -4.55
N LEU A 25 8.74 2.25 -3.89
CA LEU A 25 7.82 3.20 -4.52
C LEU A 25 8.52 4.47 -5.06
N SER A 26 9.86 4.51 -5.07
CA SER A 26 10.65 5.67 -5.50
C SER A 26 10.19 6.98 -4.84
N THR A 27 9.84 6.92 -3.56
CA THR A 27 9.34 8.07 -2.78
C THR A 27 10.04 8.17 -1.43
N SER A 28 9.79 9.26 -0.71
CA SER A 28 10.34 9.44 0.65
C SER A 28 9.41 8.85 1.71
N GLN A 29 9.99 8.29 2.78
CA GLN A 29 9.22 7.78 3.92
C GLN A 29 8.24 8.83 4.52
N PRO A 30 8.59 10.13 4.62
CA PRO A 30 7.64 11.15 5.07
C PRO A 30 6.46 11.36 4.10
N ASN A 31 6.69 11.26 2.78
CA ASN A 31 5.63 11.37 1.79
C ASN A 31 4.67 10.18 1.86
N LEU A 32 5.20 8.97 1.98
CA LEU A 32 4.41 7.75 2.16
C LEU A 32 3.60 7.80 3.47
N SER A 33 4.21 8.26 4.55
CA SER A 33 3.53 8.43 5.85
C SER A 33 2.39 9.46 5.78
N LYS A 34 2.59 10.58 5.07
CA LYS A 34 1.53 11.57 4.81
C LYS A 34 0.41 10.97 3.97
N LYS A 35 0.74 10.17 2.94
CA LYS A 35 -0.26 9.48 2.10
C LYS A 35 -1.10 8.51 2.93
N PHE A 36 -0.46 7.70 3.77
CA PHE A 36 -1.14 6.76 4.69
C PHE A 36 -2.02 7.50 5.70
N LYS A 37 -1.55 8.63 6.25
CA LYS A 37 -2.34 9.46 7.17
C LYS A 37 -3.59 10.06 6.51
N ARG A 38 -3.52 10.39 5.21
CA ARG A 38 -4.66 10.91 4.44
C ARG A 38 -5.68 9.82 4.10
N ASN A 39 -5.32 8.54 4.23
CA ASN A 39 -6.19 7.39 3.99
C ASN A 39 -6.96 7.45 2.66
N ASN A 40 -6.32 7.99 1.62
CA ASN A 40 -6.94 8.16 0.30
C ASN A 40 -5.94 7.82 -0.82
N PRO A 41 -5.42 6.57 -0.87
CA PRO A 41 -4.61 6.10 -1.99
C PRO A 41 -5.48 5.99 -3.26
N THR A 42 -4.92 6.36 -4.40
CA THR A 42 -5.53 6.10 -5.71
C THR A 42 -5.42 4.62 -6.08
N ILE A 43 -6.13 4.16 -7.12
CA ILE A 43 -5.98 2.79 -7.62
C ILE A 43 -4.52 2.52 -8.04
N SER A 44 -3.91 3.46 -8.76
CA SER A 44 -2.48 3.39 -9.14
C SER A 44 -1.58 3.25 -7.91
N ASP A 45 -1.87 3.96 -6.82
CA ASP A 45 -1.10 3.82 -5.58
C ASP A 45 -1.22 2.41 -5.00
N LEU A 46 -2.42 1.82 -5.05
CA LEU A 46 -2.65 0.47 -4.54
C LEU A 46 -1.94 -0.58 -5.41
N GLU A 47 -1.93 -0.41 -6.73
CA GLU A 47 -1.22 -1.28 -7.66
C GLU A 47 0.30 -1.22 -7.43
N GLU A 48 0.86 -0.01 -7.30
CA GLU A 48 2.29 0.17 -7.00
C GLU A 48 2.66 -0.41 -5.63
N ILE A 49 1.83 -0.20 -4.61
CA ILE A 49 2.04 -0.77 -3.27
C ILE A 49 1.96 -2.29 -3.31
N ALA A 50 0.97 -2.87 -4.01
CA ALA A 50 0.85 -4.31 -4.18
C ALA A 50 2.08 -4.89 -4.87
N ALA A 51 2.50 -4.31 -6.00
CA ALA A 51 3.70 -4.71 -6.72
C ALA A 51 4.97 -4.60 -5.85
N ALA A 52 5.12 -3.53 -5.08
CA ALA A 52 6.23 -3.35 -4.15
C ALA A 52 6.26 -4.45 -3.06
N LEU A 53 5.08 -4.87 -2.59
CA LEU A 53 4.88 -5.93 -1.62
C LEU A 53 4.90 -7.35 -2.23
N GLY A 54 5.13 -7.49 -3.54
CA GLY A 54 5.14 -8.80 -4.21
C GLY A 54 3.76 -9.43 -4.34
N ARG A 55 2.70 -8.62 -4.41
CA ARG A 55 1.31 -9.05 -4.54
C ARG A 55 0.66 -8.46 -5.78
N GLU A 56 -0.42 -9.10 -6.20
CA GLU A 56 -1.29 -8.61 -7.27
C GLU A 56 -2.54 -7.96 -6.66
N LEU A 57 -2.93 -6.81 -7.18
CA LEU A 57 -4.16 -6.15 -6.76
C LEU A 57 -5.33 -6.65 -7.62
N GLU A 58 -6.27 -7.35 -7.00
CA GLU A 58 -7.52 -7.76 -7.65
C GLU A 58 -8.67 -6.84 -7.21
N ILE A 59 -9.34 -6.19 -8.16
CA ILE A 59 -10.53 -5.37 -7.92
C ILE A 59 -11.70 -6.00 -8.69
N SER A 60 -12.73 -6.43 -7.97
CA SER A 60 -13.92 -7.02 -8.56
C SER A 60 -15.20 -6.29 -8.13
N PHE A 61 -16.12 -6.12 -9.08
CA PHE A 61 -17.46 -5.62 -8.80
C PHE A 61 -18.37 -6.80 -8.48
N VAL A 62 -18.98 -6.79 -7.30
CA VAL A 62 -19.92 -7.83 -6.86
C VAL A 62 -21.34 -7.34 -7.07
N LYS A 63 -22.20 -8.21 -7.61
CA LYS A 63 -23.63 -7.91 -7.81
C LYS A 63 -24.30 -7.73 -6.45
N LYS A 64 -25.14 -6.70 -6.35
CA LYS A 64 -25.89 -6.37 -5.12
C LYS A 64 -27.02 -7.37 -4.87
#